data_AF-A0ABD1KDE6-F1
#
_entry.id   AF-A0ABD1KDE6-F1
#
_cell.length_a   1.000
_cell.length_b   1.000
_cell.length_c   1.000
_cell.angle_alpha   90.00
_cell.angle_beta   90.00
_cell.angle_gamma   90.00
#
_symmetry.space_group_name_H-M   'P 1'
#
loop_
_entity.id
_entity.type
_entity.pdbx_description
1 polymer ?
#
loop_
_entity_poly.entity_id
_entity_poly.type
_entity_poly.pdbx_seq_one_letter_code
_entity_poly.pdbx_strand_id
1 'polypeptide(L)'
;MIWKEFQNLKAKMAVLEQQNEDLLSRVFTAPVSGVYFSRFYAHCHGGRRMAVSLFKNDQRQCSVYSNLPQTNGNAANAVVLNLQKGDEMYTRLWEETWVFDDQNSYTSFSGFLLFTL
;
A
#
# COMPACT_ATOMS: atom_id res chain seq x y z
N MET A 1 -6.82 -16.69 -22.90
CA MET A 1 -6.77 -16.66 -21.42
C MET A 1 -6.09 -15.35 -21.04
N ILE A 2 -6.88 -14.33 -20.72
CA ILE A 2 -6.43 -12.92 -20.67
C ILE A 2 -5.86 -12.64 -19.28
N TRP A 3 -4.59 -12.25 -19.25
CA TRP A 3 -3.88 -11.77 -18.06
C TRP A 3 -4.41 -10.38 -17.69
N LYS A 4 -4.93 -10.20 -16.47
CA LYS A 4 -5.22 -8.87 -15.93
C LYS A 4 -3.96 -8.34 -15.24
N GLU A 5 -3.42 -7.27 -15.80
CA GLU A 5 -2.42 -6.43 -15.14
C GLU A 5 -2.97 -5.88 -13.81
N PHE A 6 -2.09 -5.68 -12.83
CA PHE A 6 -2.35 -4.96 -11.57
C PHE A 6 -2.48 -3.44 -11.79
N GLN A 7 -3.20 -3.03 -12.82
CA GLN A 7 -3.48 -1.63 -13.07
C GLN A 7 -4.75 -1.28 -12.29
N ASN A 8 -4.61 -0.42 -11.28
CA ASN A 8 -5.70 0.24 -10.55
C ASN A 8 -6.37 -0.51 -9.38
N LEU A 9 -5.59 -1.08 -8.45
CA LEU A 9 -6.07 -1.04 -7.06
C LEU A 9 -5.89 0.38 -6.55
N LYS A 10 -6.91 1.23 -6.73
CA LYS A 10 -6.99 2.51 -6.04
C LYS A 10 -7.08 2.22 -4.56
N ALA A 11 -5.94 2.24 -3.88
CA ALA A 11 -5.92 2.32 -2.43
C ALA A 11 -6.51 3.69 -2.07
N LYS A 12 -7.84 3.78 -1.90
CA LYS A 12 -8.46 4.84 -1.10
C LYS A 12 -7.93 4.64 0.31
N MET A 13 -6.72 5.14 0.57
CA MET A 13 -6.11 5.10 1.89
C MET A 13 -6.81 6.15 2.72
N ALA A 14 -7.51 5.68 3.75
CA ALA A 14 -8.22 6.43 4.80
C ALA A 14 -8.29 7.95 4.59
N VAL A 15 -9.24 8.39 3.76
CA VAL A 15 -9.88 9.68 3.96
C VAL A 15 -10.84 9.51 5.14
N LEU A 16 -10.84 10.50 6.01
CA LEU A 16 -11.61 10.61 7.26
C LEU A 16 -12.98 9.90 7.23
N GLU A 17 -13.26 9.20 8.33
CA GLU A 17 -14.56 8.68 8.77
C GLU A 17 -15.77 9.14 7.96
N GLN A 18 -16.21 8.29 7.02
CA GLN A 18 -17.63 8.00 6.84
C GLN A 18 -17.79 6.79 5.90
N GLN A 19 -18.54 5.82 6.41
CA GLN A 19 -19.17 4.68 5.73
C GLN A 19 -18.34 3.40 5.53
N ASN A 20 -18.83 2.37 6.23
CA ASN A 20 -18.67 0.93 6.01
C ASN A 20 -18.60 0.53 4.52
N GLU A 21 -17.42 0.59 3.90
CA GLU A 21 -17.19 0.00 2.59
C GLU A 21 -15.95 -0.91 2.62
N ASP A 22 -16.27 -2.20 2.67
CA ASP A 22 -15.50 -3.37 2.26
C ASP A 22 -13.97 -3.33 2.41
N LEU A 23 -13.50 -3.91 3.53
CA LEU A 23 -12.07 -4.16 3.80
C LEU A 23 -11.41 -5.03 2.71
N LEU A 24 -12.19 -5.77 1.89
CA LEU A 24 -11.67 -6.58 0.79
C LEU A 24 -11.04 -5.74 -0.33
N SER A 25 -11.36 -4.45 -0.44
CA SER A 25 -10.78 -3.57 -1.47
C SER A 25 -9.30 -3.18 -1.24
N ARG A 26 -8.71 -3.57 -0.10
CA ARG A 26 -7.37 -3.13 0.35
C ARG A 26 -6.31 -4.22 0.45
N VAL A 27 -6.68 -5.48 0.18
CA VAL A 27 -5.78 -6.63 0.30
C VAL A 27 -5.52 -7.24 -1.07
N PHE A 28 -4.25 -7.37 -1.43
CA PHE A 28 -3.82 -8.15 -2.58
C PHE A 28 -3.58 -9.60 -2.15
N THR A 29 -4.39 -10.53 -2.65
CA THR A 29 -4.16 -11.96 -2.46
C THR A 29 -3.44 -12.55 -3.68
N ALA A 30 -2.30 -13.19 -3.47
CA ALA A 30 -1.49 -13.79 -4.53
C ALA A 30 -2.29 -14.89 -5.27
N PRO A 31 -2.55 -14.76 -6.58
CA PRO A 31 -3.36 -15.74 -7.31
C PRO A 31 -2.59 -17.02 -7.64
N VAL A 32 -1.26 -16.95 -7.68
CA VAL A 32 -0.33 -18.05 -7.98
C VAL A 32 0.90 -17.92 -7.10
N SER A 33 1.64 -19.02 -6.91
CA SER A 33 2.95 -18.97 -6.26
C SER A 33 3.97 -18.34 -7.20
N GLY A 34 4.83 -17.47 -6.67
CA GLY A 34 5.81 -16.75 -7.48
C GLY A 34 6.56 -15.66 -6.73
N VAL A 35 7.39 -14.94 -7.47
CA VAL A 35 8.15 -13.79 -6.95
C VAL A 35 7.46 -12.51 -7.39
N TYR A 36 7.10 -11.66 -6.44
CA TYR A 36 6.33 -10.44 -6.68
C TYR A 36 7.15 -9.21 -6.30
N PHE A 37 7.08 -8.18 -7.14
CA PHE A 37 7.49 -6.83 -6.78
C PHE A 37 6.27 -6.08 -6.23
N SER A 38 6.43 -5.35 -5.12
CA SER A 38 5.38 -4.49 -4.57
C SER A 38 5.98 -3.18 -4.07
N ARG A 39 5.30 -2.06 -4.33
CA ARG A 39 5.70 -0.71 -3.95
C ARG A 39 4.49 0.07 -3.45
N PHE A 40 4.74 0.97 -2.51
CA PHE A 40 3.80 2.03 -2.19
C PHE A 40 4.50 3.37 -2.12
N TYR A 41 3.73 4.42 -2.37
CA TYR A 41 4.10 5.82 -2.20
C TYR A 41 3.05 6.49 -1.32
N ALA A 42 3.49 7.26 -0.33
CA ALA A 42 2.65 7.94 0.63
C ALA A 42 2.97 9.44 0.65
N HIS A 43 1.93 10.25 0.70
CA HIS A 43 2.00 11.70 0.79
C HIS A 43 1.34 12.22 2.08
N CYS A 44 1.83 13.33 2.60
CA CYS A 44 1.21 14.09 3.66
C CYS A 44 1.52 15.60 3.51
N HIS A 45 0.61 16.45 3.94
CA HIS A 45 0.88 17.88 4.13
C HIS A 45 1.77 18.14 5.35
N GLY A 46 2.25 19.37 5.49
CA GLY A 46 3.06 19.79 6.63
C GLY A 46 2.33 19.74 7.98
N GLY A 47 3.11 19.62 9.05
CA GLY A 47 2.63 19.63 10.44
C GLY A 47 1.91 18.36 10.88
N ARG A 48 2.18 17.25 10.21
CA ARG A 48 1.26 16.12 10.13
C ARG A 48 2.06 14.82 9.99
N ARG A 49 1.96 13.91 10.97
CA ARG A 49 2.80 12.69 11.03
C ARG A 49 2.31 11.59 10.09
N MET A 50 3.15 11.14 9.18
CA MET A 50 2.82 10.06 8.23
C MET A 50 3.63 8.81 8.54
N ALA A 51 2.98 7.67 8.66
CA ALA A 51 3.66 6.37 8.74
C ALA A 51 2.77 5.26 8.14
N VAL A 52 3.32 4.52 7.19
CA VAL A 52 2.63 3.40 6.53
C VAL A 52 3.58 2.22 6.48
N SER A 53 3.05 1.03 6.72
CA SER A 53 3.76 -0.23 6.57
C SER A 53 3.09 -1.12 5.53
N LEU A 54 3.91 -1.84 4.76
CA LEU A 54 3.47 -2.97 3.93
C LEU A 54 3.56 -4.26 4.74
N PHE A 55 2.53 -5.09 4.67
CA PHE A 55 2.44 -6.37 5.36
C PHE A 55 2.29 -7.52 4.37
N LYS A 56 2.83 -8.68 4.74
CA LYS A 56 2.57 -10.00 4.16
C LYS A 56 2.00 -10.88 5.28
N ASN A 57 0.77 -11.38 5.18
CA ASN A 57 0.15 -12.24 6.21
C ASN A 57 0.38 -11.72 7.64
N ASP A 58 0.08 -10.45 7.90
CA ASP A 58 0.33 -9.75 9.18
C ASP A 58 1.80 -9.56 9.60
N GLN A 59 2.77 -10.00 8.81
CA GLN A 59 4.18 -9.70 9.01
C GLN A 59 4.59 -8.44 8.25
N ARG A 60 5.10 -7.45 8.97
CA ARG A 60 5.61 -6.20 8.39
C ARG A 60 6.84 -6.47 7.52
N GLN A 61 6.80 -6.00 6.28
CA GLN A 61 7.87 -6.17 5.30
C GLN A 61 8.74 -4.92 5.20
N CYS A 62 8.11 -3.75 5.08
CA CYS A 62 8.80 -2.48 5.07
C CYS A 62 7.87 -1.34 5.50
N SER A 63 8.46 -0.17 5.79
CA SER A 63 7.73 1.01 6.24
C SER A 63 8.27 2.29 5.61
N VAL A 64 7.44 3.32 5.64
CA VAL A 64 7.85 4.72 5.46
C VAL A 64 7.42 5.52 6.68
N TYR A 65 8.16 6.60 6.97
CA TYR A 65 7.87 7.48 8.09
C TYR A 65 8.27 8.92 7.77
N SER A 66 7.44 9.87 8.18
CA SER A 66 7.72 11.31 8.16
C SER A 66 7.14 11.95 9.42
N ASN A 67 8.00 12.57 10.23
CA ASN A 67 7.59 13.22 11.46
C ASN A 67 7.39 14.72 11.27
N LEU A 68 6.12 15.15 11.22
CA LEU A 68 5.73 16.57 11.21
C LEU A 68 6.59 17.41 10.23
N PRO A 69 6.62 17.06 8.93
CA PRO A 69 7.41 17.79 7.96
C PRO A 69 6.98 19.27 7.93
N GLN A 70 7.92 20.20 7.70
CA GLN A 70 7.59 21.64 7.66
C GLN A 70 6.69 21.98 6.47
N THR A 71 6.92 21.31 5.33
CA THR A 71 6.09 21.38 4.12
C THR A 71 5.54 19.98 3.83
N ASN A 72 5.30 19.63 2.57
CA ASN A 72 4.81 18.30 2.23
C ASN A 72 5.85 17.21 2.51
N GLY A 73 5.43 16.13 3.16
CA GLY A 73 6.20 14.91 3.32
C GLY A 73 5.82 13.88 2.27
N ASN A 74 6.81 13.32 1.60
CA ASN A 74 6.66 12.25 0.62
C ASN A 74 7.60 11.12 0.96
N ALA A 75 7.12 9.88 0.89
CA ALA A 75 7.97 8.73 1.09
C ALA A 75 7.46 7.51 0.33
N ALA A 76 8.37 6.65 -0.09
CA ALA A 76 8.04 5.41 -0.78
C ALA A 76 8.97 4.29 -0.33
N ASN A 77 8.46 3.07 -0.39
CA ASN A 77 9.26 1.88 -0.16
C ASN A 77 8.76 0.74 -1.07
N ALA A 78 9.61 -0.25 -1.32
CA ALA A 78 9.31 -1.37 -2.18
C ALA A 78 10.01 -2.64 -1.69
N VAL A 79 9.45 -3.80 -2.04
CA VAL A 79 10.00 -5.12 -1.71
C VAL A 79 9.84 -6.06 -2.89
N VAL A 80 10.73 -7.04 -2.97
CA VAL A 80 10.60 -8.23 -3.82
C VAL A 80 10.48 -9.43 -2.89
N LEU A 81 9.38 -10.18 -2.97
CA LEU A 81 9.08 -11.27 -2.05
C LEU A 81 8.55 -12.49 -2.79
N ASN A 82 8.86 -13.66 -2.25
CA ASN A 82 8.20 -14.91 -2.64
C ASN A 82 6.83 -14.95 -1.98
N LEU A 83 5.77 -15.09 -2.78
CA LEU A 83 4.41 -15.29 -2.31
C LEU A 83 3.95 -16.69 -2.72
N GLN A 84 3.25 -17.36 -1.82
CA GLN A 84 2.47 -18.55 -2.13
C GLN A 84 1.08 -18.13 -2.57
N LYS A 85 0.42 -18.95 -3.40
CA LYS A 85 -1.00 -18.73 -3.72
C LYS A 85 -1.82 -18.62 -2.43
N GLY A 86 -2.56 -17.52 -2.30
CA GLY A 86 -3.36 -17.21 -1.10
C GLY A 86 -2.66 -16.31 -0.09
N ASP A 87 -1.35 -16.04 -0.22
CA ASP A 87 -0.68 -15.03 0.62
C ASP A 87 -1.30 -13.66 0.39
N GLU A 88 -1.49 -12.90 1.45
CA GLU A 88 -2.09 -11.57 1.46
C GLU A 88 -1.06 -10.47 1.66
N MET A 89 -1.12 -9.44 0.84
CA MET A 89 -0.31 -8.23 0.91
C MET A 89 -1.21 -7.01 1.07
N TYR A 90 -0.92 -6.13 2.02
CA TYR A 90 -1.70 -4.90 2.22
C TYR A 90 -0.88 -3.84 2.95
N THR A 91 -1.29 -2.58 2.82
CA THR A 91 -0.72 -1.47 3.58
C THR A 91 -1.56 -1.12 4.79
N ARG A 92 -0.93 -0.74 5.90
CA ARG A 92 -1.59 -0.30 7.14
C ARG A 92 -0.92 0.95 7.69
N LEU A 93 -1.72 1.93 8.10
CA LEU A 93 -1.27 3.12 8.83
C LEU A 93 -0.80 2.72 10.24
N TRP A 94 0.17 3.46 10.79
CA TRP A 94 0.46 3.35 12.22
C TRP A 94 -0.58 4.14 13.01
N GLU A 95 -0.73 3.81 14.30
CA GLU A 95 -1.61 4.57 15.20
C GLU A 95 -1.24 6.06 15.20
N GLU A 96 -2.26 6.92 15.22
CA GLU A 96 -2.11 8.38 15.23
C GLU A 96 -1.27 8.95 14.07
N THR A 97 -1.28 8.27 12.93
CA THR A 97 -0.67 8.74 11.68
C THR A 97 -1.68 8.81 10.55
N TRP A 98 -1.33 9.54 9.50
CA TRP A 98 -2.23 9.77 8.37
C TRP A 98 -1.46 9.81 7.05
N VAL A 99 -2.19 9.60 5.97
CA VAL A 99 -1.77 9.91 4.60
C VAL A 99 -2.81 10.81 3.96
N PHE A 100 -2.39 11.62 3.00
CA PHE A 100 -3.25 12.46 2.21
C PHE A 100 -3.40 11.91 0.80
N ASP A 101 -4.62 11.99 0.28
CA ASP A 101 -4.90 11.80 -1.13
C ASP A 101 -6.15 12.60 -1.54
N ASP A 102 -6.22 12.97 -2.81
CA ASP A 102 -7.35 13.70 -3.40
C ASP A 102 -7.56 13.32 -4.88
N GLN A 103 -8.30 14.11 -5.65
CA GLN A 103 -8.53 13.82 -7.07
C GLN A 103 -7.23 13.78 -7.91
N ASN A 104 -6.11 14.29 -7.40
CA ASN A 104 -4.81 14.29 -8.05
C ASN A 104 -3.97 13.02 -7.77
N SER A 105 -4.45 12.09 -6.92
CA SER A 105 -3.85 10.76 -6.72
C SER A 105 -2.38 10.79 -6.27
N TYR A 106 -2.10 11.42 -5.14
CA TYR A 106 -0.75 11.53 -4.57
C TYR A 106 -0.25 10.24 -3.93
N THR A 107 -1.15 9.40 -3.40
CA THR A 107 -0.80 8.16 -2.70
C THR A 107 -1.10 6.96 -3.60
N SER A 108 -0.23 5.95 -3.60
CA SER A 108 -0.39 4.77 -4.47
C SER A 108 0.16 3.49 -3.86
N PHE A 109 -0.45 2.36 -4.25
CA PHE A 109 0.05 1.01 -4.01
C PHE A 109 0.00 0.24 -5.33
N SER A 110 1.10 -0.40 -5.71
CA SER A 110 1.20 -1.12 -6.98
C SER A 110 2.19 -2.27 -6.86
N GLY A 111 2.06 -3.26 -7.74
CA GLY A 111 2.95 -4.41 -7.77
C GLY A 111 2.68 -5.29 -8.97
N PHE A 112 3.54 -6.27 -9.21
CA PHE A 112 3.37 -7.24 -10.29
C PHE A 112 4.15 -8.54 -10.00
N LEU A 113 3.71 -9.63 -10.65
CA LEU A 113 4.42 -10.90 -10.67
C LEU A 113 5.65 -10.77 -11.58
N LEU A 114 6.83 -11.10 -11.07
CA LEU A 114 8.05 -11.20 -11.87
C LEU A 114 8.10 -12.53 -12.63
N PHE A 115 7.92 -13.64 -11.91
CA PHE A 115 7.86 -14.98 -12.47
C PHE A 115 7.19 -15.94 -11.48
N THR A 116 6.54 -16.96 -12.01
CA THR A 116 5.91 -18.04 -11.23
C THR A 116 6.96 -19.00 -10.68
N LEU A 117 6.64 -19.63 -9.54
CA LEU A 117 7.42 -20.70 -8.92
C LEU A 117 6.62 -22.00 -8.87
#